data_AF-A0A6N8UH67-F1
#
_entry.id   AF-A0A6N8UH67-F1
#
_cell.length_a   1.000
_cell.length_b   1.000
_cell.length_c   1.000
_cell.angle_alpha   90.00
_cell.angle_beta   90.00
_cell.angle_gamma   90.00
#
_symmetry.space_group_name_H-M   'P 1'
#
loop_
_entity.id
_entity.type
_entity.pdbx_description
1 polymer ?
#
loop_
_entity_poly.entity_id
_entity_poly.type
_entity_poly.pdbx_seq_one_letter_code
_entity_poly.pdbx_strand_id
1 'polypeptide(L)'
;MDSRKRFSVRSIGAIATLLCVLVAPIYVAAQQSASGSPGGALDIKVIGDKILARVELQTEVWFKDTHVIVDYDMPYAMMIQSCVFGNVRFGEGETNMRILNENFRVEVPRAEIVPEQGTVCGELTGKYDKHLDQIDIVAIIGWPLLREFGMTLDIQEETLALHPEGELVAADVRAESESFVEGVEVIGGSVFVPVNYNGGQQAFMKMSTKGYHTVLNREIIDDRNAGVVDEAYFGFDDTTKISDMAALYPQDLYTNWWNDYAAAKEEEKQIRAALEEQGRTFPEEYAVTTPDQPSSDVLLVSGMSILSGYRIVLDPSQGFIGVTRTTNSNYSDADFQFYMAAAAEDQEALYTYIEENQTDRNVEEAVSEFFSLGLENETSQDRLVSAIDYGLAVNEERRKFMYVANFVFDVYSDVESRDQFTDLIITLGEKALEFTPRSDQPRFKQQVRSIVGDRYLARNEAREAYSHFLAAAFQGDPELDSISHFDRGRALEAMGQEARAYANYDKALNLGGLPQSQSESATEALERLRPKIDSDSDLFESDTQGG
;
A
#
# COMPACT_ATOMS: atom_id res chain seq x y z
N MET A 1 -75.71 -0.15 0.64
CA MET A 1 -74.80 0.01 1.80
C MET A 1 -74.50 -1.39 2.33
N ASP A 2 -73.96 -2.27 1.49
CA ASP A 2 -72.62 -2.34 0.89
C ASP A 2 -71.65 -3.07 1.83
N SER A 3 -71.45 -4.34 1.48
CA SER A 3 -70.79 -5.37 2.26
C SER A 3 -69.55 -5.88 1.54
N ARG A 4 -68.46 -5.92 2.30
CA ARG A 4 -67.26 -6.79 2.20
C ARG A 4 -67.04 -7.51 0.86
N LYS A 5 -66.06 -7.05 0.09
CA LYS A 5 -65.41 -7.84 -0.96
C LYS A 5 -64.21 -8.61 -0.39
N ARG A 6 -64.32 -9.94 -0.35
CA ARG A 6 -63.19 -10.87 -0.40
C ARG A 6 -62.92 -11.17 -1.88
N PHE A 7 -61.70 -10.98 -2.35
CA PHE A 7 -61.29 -11.51 -3.64
C PHE A 7 -60.45 -12.77 -3.43
N SER A 8 -60.97 -13.86 -3.99
CA SER A 8 -60.32 -15.15 -4.21
C SER A 8 -59.49 -15.04 -5.48
N VAL A 9 -58.21 -15.38 -5.43
CA VAL A 9 -57.41 -15.67 -6.62
C VAL A 9 -57.08 -17.16 -6.59
N ARG A 10 -57.72 -17.91 -7.49
CA ARG A 10 -57.35 -19.27 -7.87
C ARG A 10 -56.37 -19.22 -9.03
N SER A 11 -55.39 -20.10 -8.95
CA SER A 11 -54.35 -20.43 -9.90
C SER A 11 -54.87 -20.92 -11.27
N ILE A 12 -54.25 -20.42 -12.34
CA ILE A 12 -53.98 -21.04 -13.65
C ILE A 12 -52.67 -20.35 -14.09
N GLY A 13 -51.55 -20.98 -14.42
CA GLY A 13 -51.34 -22.27 -15.03
C GLY A 13 -50.59 -22.05 -16.35
N ALA A 14 -49.27 -22.30 -16.33
CA ALA A 14 -48.43 -22.73 -17.44
C ALA A 14 -47.77 -21.68 -18.40
N ILE A 15 -46.53 -22.03 -18.76
CA ILE A 15 -45.72 -21.64 -19.93
C ILE A 15 -44.93 -20.32 -19.83
N ALA A 16 -43.70 -20.44 -19.33
CA ALA A 16 -42.51 -19.79 -19.91
C ALA A 16 -41.24 -20.32 -19.22
N THR A 17 -40.90 -21.59 -19.46
CA THR A 17 -39.52 -22.06 -19.31
C THR A 17 -38.77 -21.55 -20.55
N LEU A 18 -38.52 -20.23 -20.57
CA LEU A 18 -37.59 -19.64 -21.52
C LEU A 18 -36.21 -20.05 -21.00
N LEU A 19 -35.63 -21.01 -21.72
CA LEU A 19 -34.26 -21.43 -21.60
C LEU A 19 -33.39 -20.16 -21.73
N CYS A 20 -33.03 -19.55 -20.61
CA CYS A 20 -31.86 -18.68 -20.50
C CYS A 20 -30.64 -19.56 -20.75
N VAL A 21 -30.45 -19.96 -22.01
CA VAL A 21 -29.12 -20.14 -22.55
C VAL A 21 -28.51 -18.76 -22.40
N LEU A 22 -27.76 -18.60 -21.31
CA LEU A 22 -26.68 -17.66 -21.21
C LEU A 22 -25.84 -17.88 -22.47
N VAL A 23 -26.21 -17.18 -23.54
CA VAL A 23 -25.24 -16.66 -24.48
C VAL A 23 -24.44 -15.71 -23.60
N ALA A 24 -23.48 -16.28 -22.85
CA ALA A 24 -22.25 -15.57 -22.57
C ALA A 24 -21.92 -14.96 -23.93
N PRO A 25 -21.85 -13.62 -24.06
CA PRO A 25 -21.35 -13.06 -25.29
C PRO A 25 -20.05 -13.81 -25.52
N ILE A 26 -20.03 -14.61 -26.58
CA ILE A 26 -18.79 -15.08 -27.16
C ILE A 26 -18.20 -13.76 -27.62
N TYR A 27 -17.54 -13.07 -26.69
CA TYR A 27 -16.44 -12.18 -26.98
C TYR A 27 -15.44 -13.10 -27.65
N VAL A 28 -15.68 -13.38 -28.92
CA VAL A 28 -14.66 -13.19 -29.93
C VAL A 28 -14.35 -11.69 -29.89
N ALA A 29 -13.84 -11.20 -28.75
CA ALA A 29 -12.87 -10.15 -28.77
C ALA A 29 -11.89 -10.68 -29.79
N ALA A 30 -11.81 -9.96 -30.91
CA ALA A 30 -10.82 -10.24 -31.91
C ALA A 30 -9.54 -10.48 -31.12
N GLN A 31 -9.02 -11.71 -31.14
CA GLN A 31 -7.62 -11.96 -30.89
C GLN A 31 -6.94 -11.19 -32.02
N GLN A 32 -6.90 -9.85 -31.89
CA GLN A 32 -5.93 -9.03 -32.54
C GLN A 32 -4.65 -9.64 -32.01
N SER A 33 -4.09 -10.52 -32.82
CA SER A 33 -2.69 -10.87 -32.73
C SER A 33 -2.02 -9.52 -32.87
N ALA A 34 -1.73 -8.87 -31.75
CA ALA A 34 -0.91 -7.68 -31.69
C ALA A 34 0.45 -8.16 -32.22
N SER A 35 0.58 -8.14 -33.54
CA SER A 35 1.78 -8.47 -34.29
C SER A 35 2.82 -7.36 -34.17
N GLY A 36 2.62 -6.46 -33.21
CA GLY A 36 3.60 -5.48 -32.80
C GLY A 36 4.85 -6.17 -32.28
N SER A 37 5.99 -5.56 -32.59
CA SER A 37 7.27 -5.86 -31.96
C SER A 37 7.14 -5.72 -30.43
N PRO A 38 7.95 -6.44 -29.64
CA PRO A 38 8.04 -6.20 -28.21
C PRO A 38 8.30 -4.72 -27.90
N GLY A 39 7.79 -4.23 -26.76
CA GLY A 39 7.87 -2.82 -26.38
C GLY A 39 6.74 -1.98 -26.99
N GLY A 40 6.98 -0.68 -27.15
CA GLY A 40 6.02 0.32 -27.63
C GLY A 40 5.82 1.47 -26.66
N ALA A 41 4.91 2.38 -26.98
CA ALA A 41 4.55 3.52 -26.14
C ALA A 41 3.24 3.27 -25.38
N LEU A 42 3.15 3.84 -24.18
CA LEU A 42 2.01 3.80 -23.27
C LEU A 42 1.73 5.21 -22.76
N ASP A 43 0.45 5.55 -22.71
CA ASP A 43 0.00 6.66 -21.87
C ASP A 43 0.09 6.23 -20.41
N ILE A 44 0.64 7.11 -19.57
CA ILE A 44 0.81 6.86 -18.14
C ILE A 44 0.11 7.90 -17.30
N LYS A 45 -0.22 7.54 -16.06
CA LYS A 45 -0.65 8.47 -15.02
C LYS A 45 0.27 8.33 -13.82
N VAL A 46 0.56 9.43 -13.15
CA VAL A 46 1.17 9.40 -11.82
C VAL A 46 0.07 9.47 -10.78
N ILE A 47 -0.05 8.42 -9.97
CA ILE A 47 -1.05 8.36 -8.90
C ILE A 47 -0.34 8.05 -7.59
N GLY A 48 -0.46 8.98 -6.64
CA GLY A 48 0.39 8.99 -5.45
C GLY A 48 1.85 9.12 -5.83
N ASP A 49 2.62 8.08 -5.57
CA ASP A 49 4.05 8.00 -5.79
C ASP A 49 4.44 6.90 -6.79
N LYS A 50 3.50 6.53 -7.67
CA LYS A 50 3.64 5.44 -8.64
C LYS A 50 3.34 5.91 -10.05
N ILE A 51 4.02 5.29 -11.01
CA ILE A 51 3.75 5.41 -12.45
C ILE A 51 2.84 4.26 -12.85
N LEU A 52 1.68 4.58 -13.42
CA LEU A 52 0.69 3.60 -13.83
C LEU A 52 0.49 3.65 -15.33
N ALA A 53 0.47 2.50 -15.97
CA ALA A 53 0.04 2.36 -17.35
C ALA A 53 -1.25 1.54 -17.42
N ARG A 54 -2.24 2.01 -18.19
CA ARG A 54 -3.43 1.20 -18.49
C ARG A 54 -3.07 0.17 -19.54
N VAL A 55 -3.40 -1.09 -19.29
CA VAL A 55 -3.05 -2.21 -20.17
C VAL A 55 -4.10 -3.31 -20.10
N GLU A 56 -4.06 -4.19 -21.08
CA GLU A 56 -4.73 -5.49 -21.07
C GLU A 56 -3.73 -6.57 -20.66
N LEU A 57 -4.01 -7.29 -19.57
CA LEU A 57 -3.34 -8.54 -19.23
C LEU A 57 -4.08 -9.70 -19.88
N GLN A 58 -3.38 -10.49 -20.71
CA GLN A 58 -4.01 -11.52 -21.52
C GLN A 58 -3.21 -12.84 -21.51
N THR A 59 -3.94 -13.94 -21.37
CA THR A 59 -3.50 -15.30 -21.68
C THR A 59 -4.45 -15.89 -22.75
N GLU A 60 -4.29 -17.16 -23.16
CA GLU A 60 -5.21 -17.82 -24.10
C GLU A 60 -6.65 -17.95 -23.55
N VAL A 61 -6.79 -18.01 -22.23
CA VAL A 61 -8.06 -18.35 -21.55
C VAL A 61 -8.48 -17.35 -20.47
N TRP A 62 -7.68 -16.32 -20.22
CA TRP A 62 -7.92 -15.31 -19.21
C TRP A 62 -7.56 -13.91 -19.75
N PHE A 63 -8.34 -12.92 -19.36
CA PHE A 63 -8.18 -11.53 -19.81
C PHE A 63 -8.60 -10.58 -18.70
N LYS A 64 -7.92 -9.44 -18.60
CA LYS A 64 -8.27 -8.33 -17.71
C LYS A 64 -7.76 -6.98 -18.21
N ASP A 65 -8.67 -6.03 -18.39
CA ASP A 65 -8.34 -4.59 -18.52
C ASP A 65 -8.02 -4.03 -17.12
N THR A 66 -6.90 -3.36 -16.98
CA THR A 66 -6.35 -2.96 -15.67
C THR A 66 -5.30 -1.85 -15.80
N HIS A 67 -4.84 -1.33 -14.67
CA HIS A 67 -3.59 -0.59 -14.57
C HIS A 67 -2.46 -1.48 -14.03
N VAL A 68 -1.24 -1.24 -14.51
CA VAL A 68 -0.01 -1.81 -13.97
C VAL A 68 0.90 -0.72 -13.43
N ILE A 69 1.53 -0.98 -12.28
CA ILE A 69 2.57 -0.12 -11.73
C ILE A 69 3.89 -0.47 -12.41
N VAL A 70 4.65 0.54 -12.83
CA VAL A 70 6.00 0.39 -13.40
C VAL A 70 7.03 0.73 -12.33
N ASP A 71 7.70 -0.29 -11.79
CA ASP A 71 8.64 -0.15 -10.67
C ASP A 71 10.03 -0.69 -11.01
N TYR A 72 10.99 0.19 -11.32
CA TYR A 72 12.37 -0.19 -11.62
C TYR A 72 13.14 -0.81 -10.45
N ASP A 73 12.65 -0.65 -9.22
CA ASP A 73 13.27 -1.21 -8.03
C ASP A 73 12.65 -2.56 -7.60
N MET A 74 11.62 -3.01 -8.33
CA MET A 74 10.92 -4.26 -8.01
C MET A 74 11.75 -5.47 -8.46
N PRO A 75 12.12 -6.40 -7.55
CA PRO A 75 13.00 -7.54 -7.87
C PRO A 75 12.31 -8.67 -8.64
N TYR A 76 10.99 -8.57 -8.87
CA TYR A 76 10.20 -9.56 -9.58
C TYR A 76 9.81 -9.04 -10.97
N ALA A 77 9.76 -9.92 -11.98
CA ALA A 77 9.31 -9.52 -13.32
C ALA A 77 7.88 -8.99 -13.29
N MET A 78 6.98 -9.69 -12.58
CA MET A 78 5.62 -9.27 -12.34
C MET A 78 5.06 -9.81 -11.03
N MET A 79 4.50 -8.93 -10.21
CA MET A 79 3.64 -9.28 -9.09
C MET A 79 2.18 -9.04 -9.47
N ILE A 80 1.27 -9.96 -9.16
CA ILE A 80 -0.17 -9.78 -9.36
C ILE A 80 -0.87 -9.81 -8.01
N GLN A 81 -1.83 -8.90 -7.80
CA GLN A 81 -2.66 -8.83 -6.61
C GLN A 81 -3.20 -10.23 -6.24
N SER A 82 -3.00 -10.66 -5.00
CA SER A 82 -3.26 -12.05 -4.57
C SER A 82 -4.65 -12.59 -4.93
N CYS A 83 -5.70 -11.76 -4.81
CA CYS A 83 -7.07 -12.16 -5.16
C CYS A 83 -7.29 -12.35 -6.67
N VAL A 84 -6.52 -11.67 -7.51
CA VAL A 84 -6.53 -11.81 -8.97
C VAL A 84 -5.64 -12.98 -9.38
N PHE A 85 -4.46 -13.12 -8.76
CA PHE A 85 -3.49 -14.18 -9.04
C PHE A 85 -4.11 -15.57 -8.95
N GLY A 86 -4.91 -15.84 -7.90
CA GLY A 86 -5.62 -17.11 -7.73
C GLY A 86 -6.60 -17.45 -8.87
N ASN A 87 -6.99 -16.46 -9.68
CA ASN A 87 -7.91 -16.58 -10.81
C ASN A 87 -7.21 -16.58 -12.18
N VAL A 88 -5.91 -16.30 -12.27
CA VAL A 88 -5.17 -16.33 -13.53
C VAL A 88 -5.12 -17.78 -14.05
N ARG A 89 -5.44 -17.97 -15.33
CA ARG A 89 -5.41 -19.27 -16.01
C ARG A 89 -4.62 -19.15 -17.30
N PHE A 90 -3.88 -20.19 -17.65
CA PHE A 90 -3.09 -20.28 -18.88
C PHE A 90 -3.65 -21.41 -19.75
N GLY A 91 -3.55 -21.24 -21.07
CA GLY A 91 -3.86 -22.28 -22.05
C GLY A 91 -2.91 -23.48 -21.95
N GLU A 92 -3.23 -24.56 -22.69
CA GLU A 92 -2.39 -25.74 -22.73
C GLU A 92 -1.09 -25.43 -23.49
N GLY A 93 0.04 -25.47 -22.77
CA GLY A 93 1.36 -25.16 -23.34
C GLY A 93 1.67 -23.67 -23.43
N GLU A 94 0.77 -22.78 -23.00
CA GLU A 94 1.05 -21.35 -22.92
C GLU A 94 2.07 -21.06 -21.80
N THR A 95 3.17 -20.41 -22.18
CA THR A 95 4.29 -20.13 -21.27
C THR A 95 4.36 -18.69 -20.80
N ASN A 96 3.62 -17.76 -21.44
CA ASN A 96 3.75 -16.32 -21.20
C ASN A 96 2.39 -15.69 -20.96
N MET A 97 2.34 -14.66 -20.10
CA MET A 97 1.25 -13.70 -20.05
C MET A 97 1.63 -12.51 -20.94
N ARG A 98 0.66 -11.94 -21.66
CA ARG A 98 0.86 -10.76 -22.51
C ARG A 98 0.33 -9.52 -21.81
N ILE A 99 1.10 -8.44 -21.85
CA ILE A 99 0.70 -7.08 -21.49
C ILE A 99 0.51 -6.31 -22.79
N LEU A 100 -0.70 -5.82 -23.04
CA LEU A 100 -1.10 -5.26 -24.34
C LEU A 100 -1.67 -3.84 -24.20
N ASN A 101 -1.36 -2.97 -25.16
CA ASN A 101 -2.06 -1.70 -25.44
C ASN A 101 -1.98 -1.41 -26.96
N GLU A 102 -2.59 -0.34 -27.45
CA GLU A 102 -2.48 0.15 -28.82
C GLU A 102 -1.00 0.42 -29.18
N ASN A 103 -0.39 -0.50 -29.94
CA ASN A 103 1.03 -0.51 -30.31
C ASN A 103 2.02 -0.82 -29.17
N PHE A 104 1.55 -1.43 -28.07
CA PHE A 104 2.41 -1.92 -27.00
C PHE A 104 2.22 -3.42 -26.79
N ARG A 105 3.34 -4.15 -26.66
CA ARG A 105 3.33 -5.57 -26.30
C ARG A 105 4.55 -5.93 -25.48
N VAL A 106 4.32 -6.48 -24.30
CA VAL A 106 5.37 -7.14 -23.50
C VAL A 106 4.88 -8.54 -23.11
N GLU A 107 5.80 -9.50 -23.06
CA GLU A 107 5.52 -10.87 -22.62
C GLU A 107 6.23 -11.15 -21.31
N VAL A 108 5.50 -11.68 -20.34
CA VAL A 108 6.03 -12.06 -19.04
C VAL A 108 5.98 -13.58 -18.92
N PRO A 109 7.12 -14.25 -18.74
CA PRO A 109 7.14 -15.70 -18.56
C PRO A 109 6.32 -16.09 -17.33
N ARG A 110 5.46 -17.09 -17.46
CA ARG A 110 4.58 -17.60 -16.40
C ARG A 110 5.34 -17.96 -15.13
N ALA A 111 6.58 -18.44 -15.26
CA ALA A 111 7.43 -18.82 -14.14
C ALA A 111 7.82 -17.61 -13.26
N GLU A 112 7.80 -16.40 -13.82
CA GLU A 112 8.25 -15.16 -13.18
C GLU A 112 7.11 -14.31 -12.61
N ILE A 113 5.88 -14.82 -12.72
CA ILE A 113 4.68 -14.17 -12.16
C ILE A 113 4.44 -14.72 -10.75
N VAL A 114 4.46 -13.83 -9.76
CA VAL A 114 4.29 -14.13 -8.33
C VAL A 114 3.07 -13.40 -7.76
N PRO A 115 2.47 -13.89 -6.65
CA PRO A 115 1.42 -13.15 -5.96
C PRO A 115 2.00 -11.98 -5.15
N GLU A 116 1.35 -10.82 -5.22
CA GLU A 116 1.58 -9.69 -4.32
C GLU A 116 1.29 -10.11 -2.87
N GLN A 117 2.26 -9.99 -1.96
CA GLN A 117 2.05 -10.26 -0.53
C GLN A 117 1.49 -9.04 0.22
N GLY A 118 1.79 -7.84 -0.27
CA GLY A 118 1.25 -6.59 0.23
C GLY A 118 -0.14 -6.26 -0.30
N THR A 119 -0.58 -5.05 0.04
CA THR A 119 -1.87 -4.50 -0.34
C THR A 119 -1.72 -3.30 -1.26
N VAL A 120 -0.53 -3.03 -1.82
CA VAL A 120 -0.23 -1.81 -2.60
C VAL A 120 -1.24 -1.61 -3.72
N CYS A 121 -1.46 -2.63 -4.55
CA CYS A 121 -2.41 -2.55 -5.67
C CYS A 121 -3.85 -2.29 -5.18
N GLY A 122 -4.28 -3.02 -4.14
CA GLY A 122 -5.62 -2.89 -3.57
C GLY A 122 -5.85 -1.55 -2.87
N GLU A 123 -4.85 -1.06 -2.13
CA GLU A 123 -4.87 0.22 -1.43
C GLU A 123 -4.89 1.38 -2.41
N LEU A 124 -4.03 1.37 -3.42
CA LEU A 124 -4.03 2.40 -4.45
C LEU A 124 -5.33 2.39 -5.25
N THR A 125 -5.86 1.22 -5.58
CA THR A 125 -7.18 1.10 -6.22
C THR A 125 -8.27 1.71 -5.35
N GLY A 126 -8.35 1.31 -4.07
CA GLY A 126 -9.32 1.85 -3.12
C GLY A 126 -9.15 3.35 -2.87
N LYS A 127 -7.91 3.84 -2.82
CA LYS A 127 -7.54 5.24 -2.59
C LYS A 127 -7.89 6.12 -3.79
N TYR A 128 -7.66 5.62 -5.01
CA TYR A 128 -7.67 6.43 -6.23
C TYR A 128 -8.67 6.00 -7.32
N ASP A 129 -9.60 5.08 -7.05
CA ASP A 129 -10.65 4.61 -7.98
C ASP A 129 -11.24 5.67 -8.94
N LYS A 130 -11.54 6.87 -8.42
CA LYS A 130 -12.07 7.99 -9.25
C LYS A 130 -11.09 8.47 -10.31
N HIS A 131 -9.79 8.49 -10.01
CA HIS A 131 -8.71 8.87 -10.93
C HIS A 131 -8.33 7.73 -11.88
N LEU A 132 -8.68 6.50 -11.48
CA LEU A 132 -8.45 5.26 -12.21
C LEU A 132 -9.60 4.88 -13.15
N ASP A 133 -10.59 5.76 -13.36
CA ASP A 133 -11.74 5.49 -14.22
C ASP A 133 -12.49 4.19 -13.86
N GLN A 134 -12.50 3.83 -12.57
CA GLN A 134 -13.06 2.57 -12.04
C GLN A 134 -12.37 1.28 -12.55
N ILE A 135 -11.10 1.41 -12.96
CA ILE A 135 -10.27 0.30 -13.41
C ILE A 135 -9.22 0.04 -12.34
N ASP A 136 -9.23 -1.17 -11.79
CA ASP A 136 -8.32 -1.57 -10.74
C ASP A 136 -6.85 -1.61 -11.20
N ILE A 137 -5.96 -1.48 -10.23
CA ILE A 137 -4.53 -1.76 -10.36
C ILE A 137 -4.35 -3.18 -9.89
N VAL A 138 -3.77 -4.06 -10.71
CA VAL A 138 -3.67 -5.48 -10.35
C VAL A 138 -2.30 -6.10 -10.50
N ALA A 139 -1.35 -5.36 -11.06
CA ALA A 139 0.02 -5.85 -11.16
C ALA A 139 1.06 -4.76 -11.03
N ILE A 140 2.26 -5.19 -10.64
CA ILE A 140 3.49 -4.39 -10.61
C ILE A 140 4.48 -5.09 -11.53
N ILE A 141 5.04 -4.38 -12.51
CA ILE A 141 6.13 -4.88 -13.34
C ILE A 141 7.46 -4.33 -12.86
N GLY A 142 8.46 -5.21 -12.82
CA GLY A 142 9.74 -4.91 -12.20
C GLY A 142 10.98 -5.09 -13.07
N TRP A 143 12.14 -4.86 -12.45
CA TRP A 143 13.44 -4.86 -13.11
C TRP A 143 13.71 -6.08 -14.00
N PRO A 144 13.44 -7.34 -13.58
CA PRO A 144 13.77 -8.50 -14.41
C PRO A 144 13.11 -8.49 -15.79
N LEU A 145 11.94 -7.87 -15.92
CA LEU A 145 11.26 -7.64 -17.18
C LEU A 145 11.76 -6.36 -17.87
N LEU A 146 11.86 -5.27 -17.11
CA LEU A 146 12.21 -3.94 -17.63
C LEU A 146 13.64 -3.87 -18.19
N ARG A 147 14.57 -4.71 -17.71
CA ARG A 147 15.96 -4.77 -18.18
C ARG A 147 16.12 -5.20 -19.64
N GLU A 148 15.09 -5.81 -20.23
CA GLU A 148 15.09 -6.22 -21.63
C GLU A 148 14.85 -5.05 -22.60
N PHE A 149 14.54 -3.87 -22.04
CA PHE A 149 14.16 -2.69 -22.79
C PHE A 149 14.99 -1.47 -22.38
N GLY A 150 15.30 -0.62 -23.35
CA GLY A 150 15.54 0.79 -23.12
C GLY A 150 14.22 1.49 -22.78
N MET A 151 14.26 2.55 -21.99
CA MET A 151 13.09 3.31 -21.56
C MET A 151 13.18 4.76 -22.00
N THR A 152 12.07 5.32 -22.47
CA THR A 152 11.83 6.76 -22.50
C THR A 152 10.68 7.08 -21.57
N LEU A 153 10.90 7.92 -20.57
CA LEU A 153 9.90 8.36 -19.62
C LEU A 153 9.77 9.88 -19.69
N ASP A 154 8.55 10.36 -19.88
CA ASP A 154 8.20 11.78 -19.81
C ASP A 154 6.89 11.93 -19.04
N ILE A 155 7.00 12.28 -17.76
CA ILE A 155 5.85 12.47 -16.87
C ILE A 155 5.02 13.69 -17.28
N GLN A 156 5.63 14.73 -17.83
CA GLN A 156 4.91 15.94 -18.22
C GLN A 156 4.01 15.67 -19.42
N GLU A 157 4.51 14.89 -20.38
CA GLU A 157 3.73 14.45 -21.55
C GLU A 157 2.90 13.19 -21.27
N GLU A 158 2.92 12.67 -20.03
CA GLU A 158 2.20 11.45 -19.64
C GLU A 158 2.53 10.24 -20.52
N THR A 159 3.80 10.08 -20.91
CA THR A 159 4.25 8.98 -21.78
C THR A 159 5.36 8.12 -21.18
N LEU A 160 5.26 6.82 -21.43
CA LEU A 160 6.31 5.82 -21.21
C LEU A 160 6.49 5.01 -22.49
N ALA A 161 7.71 4.88 -22.99
CA ALA A 161 8.04 3.98 -24.08
C ALA A 161 9.10 2.97 -23.65
N LEU A 162 8.87 1.70 -23.99
CA LEU A 162 9.83 0.62 -23.86
C LEU A 162 10.35 0.25 -25.24
N HIS A 163 11.65 0.34 -25.43
CA HIS A 163 12.35 0.10 -26.68
C HIS A 163 13.12 -1.21 -26.57
N PRO A 164 12.90 -2.19 -27.45
CA PRO A 164 13.75 -3.37 -27.56
C PRO A 164 15.25 -3.06 -27.49
N GLU A 165 16.02 -4.00 -26.95
CA GLU A 165 17.48 -3.92 -26.87
C GLU A 165 18.09 -3.47 -28.22
N GLY A 166 18.89 -2.40 -28.18
CA GLY A 166 19.60 -1.85 -29.33
C GLY A 166 18.79 -0.91 -30.23
N GLU A 167 17.50 -0.65 -29.94
CA GLU A 167 16.70 0.32 -30.69
C GLU A 167 17.04 1.77 -30.33
N LEU A 168 17.40 2.04 -29.06
CA LEU A 168 17.91 3.35 -28.66
C LEU A 168 19.35 3.53 -29.16
N VAL A 169 19.57 4.53 -30.01
CA VAL A 169 20.90 4.84 -30.55
C VAL A 169 21.55 5.92 -29.68
N ALA A 170 22.63 5.57 -28.96
CA ALA A 170 23.33 6.48 -28.05
C ALA A 170 23.72 7.84 -28.68
N ALA A 171 24.09 7.85 -29.97
CA ALA A 171 24.43 9.08 -30.67
C ALA A 171 23.23 10.04 -30.85
N ASP A 172 22.04 9.49 -31.09
CA ASP A 172 20.81 10.27 -31.25
C ASP A 172 20.35 10.79 -29.89
N VAL A 173 20.34 9.92 -28.87
CA VAL A 173 20.02 10.32 -27.49
C VAL A 173 20.95 11.43 -27.00
N ARG A 174 22.26 11.35 -27.30
CA ARG A 174 23.24 12.40 -26.98
C ARG A 174 22.95 13.72 -27.70
N ALA A 175 22.45 13.67 -28.93
CA ALA A 175 22.14 14.87 -29.69
C ALA A 175 20.85 15.55 -29.22
N GLU A 176 19.91 14.76 -28.66
CA GLU A 176 18.60 15.23 -28.21
C GLU A 176 18.55 15.62 -26.73
N SER A 177 19.46 15.08 -25.90
CA SER A 177 19.47 15.30 -24.45
C SER A 177 20.28 16.52 -24.04
N GLU A 178 19.88 17.17 -22.94
CA GLU A 178 20.66 18.26 -22.31
C GLU A 178 21.95 17.72 -21.68
N SER A 179 21.87 16.56 -21.01
CA SER A 179 23.03 15.80 -20.57
C SER A 179 22.91 14.34 -21.01
N PHE A 180 24.06 13.76 -21.34
CA PHE A 180 24.21 12.36 -21.72
C PHE A 180 25.29 11.74 -20.84
N VAL A 181 24.88 10.81 -19.99
CA VAL A 181 25.75 10.17 -19.00
C VAL A 181 26.05 8.74 -19.44
N GLU A 182 27.33 8.42 -19.57
CA GLU A 182 27.83 7.05 -19.75
C GLU A 182 28.22 6.45 -18.40
N GLY A 183 28.32 5.12 -18.35
CA GLY A 183 28.75 4.40 -17.13
C GLY A 183 27.59 4.08 -16.20
N VAL A 184 26.38 3.96 -16.73
CA VAL A 184 25.25 3.40 -15.97
C VAL A 184 25.57 1.93 -15.67
N GLU A 185 25.50 1.56 -14.40
CA GLU A 185 25.80 0.21 -13.91
C GLU A 185 24.51 -0.50 -13.49
N VAL A 186 24.45 -1.81 -13.71
CA VAL A 186 23.40 -2.68 -13.17
C VAL A 186 24.03 -3.60 -12.14
N ILE A 187 23.60 -3.46 -10.88
CA ILE A 187 24.17 -4.19 -9.74
C ILE A 187 23.02 -4.74 -8.91
N GLY A 188 23.03 -6.04 -8.60
CA GLY A 188 21.99 -6.66 -7.78
C GLY A 188 20.56 -6.52 -8.32
N GLY A 189 20.38 -6.23 -9.61
CA GLY A 189 19.08 -5.93 -10.19
C GLY A 189 18.58 -4.49 -10.00
N SER A 190 19.48 -3.57 -9.64
CA SER A 190 19.20 -2.13 -9.57
C SER A 190 20.08 -1.36 -10.55
N VAL A 191 19.56 -0.24 -11.04
CA VAL A 191 20.27 0.64 -11.98
C VAL A 191 20.92 1.78 -11.20
N PHE A 192 22.21 2.00 -11.43
CA PHE A 192 23.01 3.03 -10.80
C PHE A 192 23.52 4.01 -11.85
N VAL A 193 23.17 5.28 -11.70
CA VAL A 193 23.51 6.37 -12.61
C VAL A 193 24.64 7.20 -11.98
N PRO A 194 25.75 7.44 -12.69
CA PRO A 194 26.80 8.31 -12.19
C PRO A 194 26.29 9.72 -11.91
N VAL A 195 26.69 10.28 -10.77
CA VAL A 195 26.41 11.67 -10.37
C VAL A 195 27.66 12.33 -9.81
N ASN A 196 27.70 13.66 -9.90
CA ASN A 196 28.74 14.50 -9.31
C ASN A 196 28.13 15.41 -8.25
N TYR A 197 28.87 15.66 -7.17
CA TYR A 197 28.46 16.59 -6.12
C TYR A 197 29.61 17.37 -5.49
N ASN A 198 29.30 18.47 -4.79
CA ASN A 198 30.26 19.28 -4.01
C ASN A 198 31.55 19.63 -4.77
N GLY A 199 31.44 20.10 -6.02
CA GLY A 199 32.59 20.53 -6.82
C GLY A 199 33.53 19.42 -7.30
N GLY A 200 33.04 18.20 -7.55
CA GLY A 200 33.80 17.14 -8.25
C GLY A 200 33.82 15.76 -7.59
N GLN A 201 33.09 15.55 -6.49
CA GLN A 201 32.99 14.25 -5.85
C GLN A 201 32.07 13.32 -6.64
N GLN A 202 32.54 12.12 -6.95
CA GLN A 202 31.80 11.12 -7.72
C GLN A 202 31.01 10.21 -6.78
N ALA A 203 29.77 9.92 -7.15
CA ALA A 203 28.90 8.96 -6.48
C ALA A 203 27.91 8.36 -7.50
N PHE A 204 27.00 7.52 -7.01
CA PHE A 204 25.88 7.02 -7.80
C PHE A 204 24.53 7.51 -7.28
N MET A 205 23.58 7.66 -8.21
CA MET A 205 22.15 7.67 -7.95
C MET A 205 21.60 6.27 -8.22
N LYS A 206 20.88 5.67 -7.28
CA LYS A 206 20.05 4.50 -7.55
C LYS A 206 18.76 4.96 -8.23
N MET A 207 18.49 4.45 -9.42
CA MET A 207 17.24 4.71 -10.12
C MET A 207 16.10 3.92 -9.48
N SER A 208 15.02 4.62 -9.18
CA SER A 208 13.78 4.07 -8.67
C SER A 208 12.59 4.86 -9.25
N THR A 209 11.46 4.17 -9.42
CA THR A 209 10.19 4.75 -9.89
C THR A 209 9.07 4.63 -8.85
N LYS A 210 9.44 4.34 -7.60
CA LYS A 210 8.58 4.41 -6.41
C LYS A 210 9.04 5.56 -5.51
N GLY A 211 8.13 6.05 -4.67
CA GLY A 211 8.42 7.14 -3.75
C GLY A 211 8.29 8.50 -4.42
N TYR A 212 7.70 9.44 -3.70
CA TYR A 212 7.55 10.80 -4.21
C TYR A 212 8.89 11.54 -4.14
N HIS A 213 9.55 11.37 -3.00
CA HIS A 213 10.77 12.08 -2.65
C HIS A 213 11.97 11.43 -3.31
N THR A 214 12.86 12.26 -3.83
CA THR A 214 14.21 11.82 -4.13
C THR A 214 14.98 11.86 -2.83
N VAL A 215 15.43 10.69 -2.39
CA VAL A 215 16.06 10.55 -1.09
C VAL A 215 17.56 10.74 -1.22
N LEU A 216 18.11 11.66 -0.44
CA LEU A 216 19.52 11.99 -0.40
C LEU A 216 20.17 11.29 0.81
N ASN A 217 21.34 10.69 0.62
CA ASN A 217 22.04 9.99 1.67
C ASN A 217 22.60 10.97 2.70
N ARG A 218 21.99 10.98 3.89
CA ARG A 218 22.39 11.85 4.99
C ARG A 218 23.82 11.57 5.46
N GLU A 219 24.32 10.34 5.36
CA GLU A 219 25.68 10.00 5.83
C GLU A 219 26.79 10.61 4.96
N ILE A 220 26.48 10.95 3.70
CA ILE A 220 27.45 11.49 2.74
C ILE A 220 27.52 13.03 2.82
N ILE A 221 26.45 13.66 3.28
CA ILE A 221 26.34 15.11 3.41
C ILE A 221 26.67 15.55 4.86
N ASP A 222 27.36 16.68 5.04
CA ASP A 222 27.57 17.24 6.39
C ASP A 222 26.20 17.68 6.95
N ASP A 223 25.88 17.28 8.20
CA ASP A 223 24.61 17.52 8.90
C ASP A 223 24.13 18.98 8.84
N ARG A 224 25.04 19.94 8.61
CA ARG A 224 24.73 21.37 8.56
C ARG A 224 24.02 21.83 7.28
N ASN A 225 23.95 20.98 6.25
CA ASN A 225 23.35 21.29 4.94
C ASN A 225 22.24 20.30 4.54
N ALA A 226 21.59 19.65 5.51
CA ALA A 226 20.42 18.79 5.26
C ALA A 226 19.39 19.58 4.42
N GLY A 227 19.06 19.07 3.23
CA GLY A 227 18.10 19.67 2.28
C GLY A 227 18.69 20.59 1.21
N VAL A 228 20.00 20.86 1.23
CA VAL A 228 20.66 21.72 0.23
C VAL A 228 21.98 21.09 -0.21
N VAL A 229 21.91 20.02 -1.00
CA VAL A 229 23.01 19.74 -1.93
C VAL A 229 22.81 20.70 -3.10
N ASP A 230 23.29 21.93 -2.90
CA ASP A 230 23.26 23.02 -3.88
C ASP A 230 23.97 22.65 -5.20
N GLU A 231 24.67 21.52 -5.24
CA GLU A 231 25.53 21.11 -6.34
C GLU A 231 25.44 19.59 -6.50
N ALA A 232 24.32 19.06 -7.00
CA ALA A 232 24.22 17.66 -7.46
C ALA A 232 23.95 17.67 -8.98
N TYR A 233 24.69 16.90 -9.76
CA TYR A 233 24.64 16.90 -11.22
C TYR A 233 24.54 15.47 -11.76
N PHE A 234 23.85 15.31 -12.88
CA PHE A 234 23.91 14.08 -13.66
C PHE A 234 25.28 13.94 -14.31
N GLY A 235 25.87 12.75 -14.20
CA GLY A 235 27.18 12.47 -14.78
C GLY A 235 28.33 13.14 -14.04
N PHE A 236 29.46 13.22 -14.73
CA PHE A 236 30.69 13.82 -14.20
C PHE A 236 30.96 15.23 -14.75
N ASP A 237 30.06 15.73 -15.58
CA ASP A 237 30.06 17.08 -16.11
C ASP A 237 29.03 17.94 -15.36
N ASP A 238 29.41 19.15 -14.99
CA ASP A 238 28.56 20.06 -14.19
C ASP A 238 27.47 20.75 -15.06
N THR A 239 26.89 20.02 -16.01
CA THR A 239 26.02 20.57 -17.07
C THR A 239 24.54 20.56 -16.67
N THR A 240 24.04 19.43 -16.17
CA THR A 240 22.63 19.29 -15.78
C THR A 240 22.52 19.06 -14.28
N LYS A 241 22.21 20.14 -13.56
CA LYS A 241 22.07 20.15 -12.12
C LYS A 241 20.73 19.56 -11.68
N ILE A 242 20.77 18.46 -10.93
CA ILE A 242 19.65 17.73 -10.35
C ILE A 242 18.87 18.63 -9.39
N SER A 243 19.56 19.29 -8.45
CA SER A 243 18.94 20.09 -7.40
C SER A 243 18.23 21.37 -7.89
N ASP A 244 18.36 21.73 -9.17
CA ASP A 244 17.53 22.80 -9.76
C ASP A 244 16.09 22.34 -10.05
N MET A 245 15.86 21.03 -10.19
CA MET A 245 14.61 20.47 -10.69
C MET A 245 13.98 19.43 -9.76
N ALA A 246 14.66 19.04 -8.69
CA ALA A 246 14.15 18.05 -7.77
C ALA A 246 14.48 18.41 -6.33
N ALA A 247 13.51 18.15 -5.47
CA ALA A 247 13.73 18.20 -4.04
C ALA A 247 14.56 17.01 -3.58
N LEU A 248 15.52 17.25 -2.70
CA LEU A 248 16.38 16.22 -2.14
C LEU A 248 16.05 16.07 -0.66
N TYR A 249 15.39 14.97 -0.30
CA TYR A 249 14.97 14.67 1.05
C TYR A 249 16.05 13.84 1.77
N PRO A 250 16.78 14.38 2.75
CA PRO A 250 17.87 13.65 3.39
C PRO A 250 17.35 12.54 4.30
N GLN A 251 17.83 11.31 4.12
CA GLN A 251 17.57 10.17 5.00
C GLN A 251 18.81 9.29 5.12
N ASP A 252 18.84 8.43 6.14
CA ASP A 252 19.82 7.35 6.23
C ASP A 252 19.44 6.23 5.23
N LEU A 253 20.03 6.31 4.04
CA LEU A 253 19.79 5.32 2.98
C LEU A 253 20.25 3.92 3.39
N TYR A 254 21.34 3.80 4.13
CA TYR A 254 21.90 2.48 4.44
C TYR A 254 21.02 1.74 5.45
N THR A 255 20.56 2.42 6.49
CA THR A 255 19.58 1.85 7.42
C THR A 255 18.30 1.46 6.69
N ASN A 256 17.78 2.34 5.82
CA ASN A 256 16.60 2.05 5.03
C ASN A 256 16.78 0.83 4.12
N TRP A 257 17.93 0.69 3.44
CA TRP A 257 18.19 -0.47 2.60
C TRP A 257 18.29 -1.78 3.37
N TRP A 258 18.86 -1.77 4.58
CA TRP A 258 18.91 -2.97 5.41
C TRP A 258 17.51 -3.36 5.90
N ASN A 259 16.68 -2.38 6.23
CA ASN A 259 15.28 -2.61 6.57
C ASN A 259 14.50 -3.17 5.37
N ASP A 260 14.66 -2.58 4.18
CA ASP A 260 14.05 -3.04 2.94
C ASP A 260 14.50 -4.45 2.58
N TYR A 261 15.79 -4.76 2.72
CA TYR A 261 16.33 -6.10 2.51
C TYR A 261 15.73 -7.13 3.47
N ALA A 262 15.63 -6.79 4.76
CA ALA A 262 15.02 -7.66 5.76
C ALA A 262 13.53 -7.91 5.47
N ALA A 263 12.80 -6.86 5.07
CA ALA A 263 11.40 -6.96 4.67
C ALA A 263 11.25 -7.85 3.42
N ALA A 264 12.04 -7.61 2.38
CA ALA A 264 12.05 -8.41 1.16
C ALA A 264 12.40 -9.88 1.44
N LYS A 265 13.30 -10.16 2.39
CA LYS A 265 13.63 -11.53 2.81
C LYS A 265 12.47 -12.25 3.47
N GLU A 266 11.70 -11.55 4.30
CA GLU A 266 10.49 -12.14 4.89
C GLU A 266 9.39 -12.31 3.84
N GLU A 267 9.26 -11.38 2.90
CA GLU A 267 8.34 -11.50 1.76
C GLU A 267 8.69 -12.70 0.86
N GLU A 268 9.97 -12.88 0.50
CA GLU A 268 10.46 -14.03 -0.27
C GLU A 268 10.05 -15.35 0.38
N LYS A 269 10.20 -15.45 1.71
CA LYS A 269 9.80 -16.63 2.49
C LYS A 269 8.29 -16.89 2.42
N GLN A 270 7.48 -15.83 2.47
CA GLN A 270 6.02 -15.94 2.32
C GLN A 270 5.62 -16.38 0.90
N ILE A 271 6.23 -15.80 -0.14
CA ILE A 271 5.99 -16.19 -1.54
C ILE A 271 6.40 -17.65 -1.77
N ARG A 272 7.54 -18.08 -1.24
CA ARG A 272 7.98 -19.49 -1.31
C ARG A 272 6.93 -20.44 -0.75
N ALA A 273 6.37 -20.13 0.43
CA ALA A 273 5.30 -20.92 1.03
C ALA A 273 4.03 -20.93 0.15
N ALA A 274 3.60 -19.77 -0.36
CA ALA A 274 2.42 -19.66 -1.21
C ALA A 274 2.57 -20.41 -2.55
N LEU A 275 3.76 -20.41 -3.15
CA LEU A 275 4.06 -21.18 -4.36
C LEU A 275 4.10 -22.69 -4.08
N GLU A 276 4.68 -23.11 -2.95
CA GLU A 276 4.73 -24.51 -2.53
C GLU A 276 3.33 -25.10 -2.35
N GLU A 277 2.41 -24.35 -1.73
CA GLU A 277 0.99 -24.74 -1.61
C GLU A 277 0.31 -24.97 -2.97
N GLN A 278 0.79 -24.33 -4.03
CA GLN A 278 0.31 -24.47 -5.41
C GLN A 278 1.08 -25.52 -6.22
N GLY A 279 2.05 -26.22 -5.61
CA GLY A 279 2.93 -27.16 -6.31
C GLY A 279 3.88 -26.48 -7.30
N ARG A 280 4.21 -25.21 -7.08
CA ARG A 280 5.16 -24.42 -7.88
C ARG A 280 6.47 -24.24 -7.11
N THR A 281 7.58 -24.15 -7.83
CA THR A 281 8.88 -23.81 -7.26
C THR A 281 9.13 -22.31 -7.37
N PHE A 282 9.65 -21.70 -6.31
CA PHE A 282 10.17 -20.34 -6.38
C PHE A 282 11.40 -20.31 -7.29
N PRO A 283 11.51 -19.36 -8.25
CA PRO A 283 12.69 -19.27 -9.10
C PRO A 283 13.86 -18.65 -8.33
N GLU A 284 14.94 -19.41 -8.14
CA GLU A 284 16.09 -19.01 -7.29
C GLU A 284 16.84 -17.79 -7.81
N GLU A 285 16.71 -17.49 -9.10
CA GLU A 285 17.19 -16.25 -9.71
C GLU A 285 16.51 -14.98 -9.14
N TYR A 286 15.35 -15.11 -8.48
CA TYR A 286 14.66 -14.03 -7.77
C TYR A 286 14.86 -14.07 -6.26
N ALA A 287 15.74 -14.94 -5.75
CA ALA A 287 16.05 -14.94 -4.33
C ALA A 287 16.63 -13.56 -3.97
N VAL A 288 16.11 -12.97 -2.90
CA VAL A 288 16.57 -11.65 -2.45
C VAL A 288 18.04 -11.78 -2.11
N THR A 289 18.89 -11.08 -2.83
CA THR A 289 20.32 -11.08 -2.56
C THR A 289 20.64 -9.95 -1.59
N THR A 290 21.70 -10.11 -0.80
CA THR A 290 22.23 -8.98 -0.04
C THR A 290 22.46 -7.83 -1.00
N PRO A 291 22.06 -6.59 -0.69
CA PRO A 291 22.22 -5.48 -1.59
C PRO A 291 23.69 -5.35 -1.98
N ASP A 292 24.00 -5.62 -3.25
CA ASP A 292 25.33 -5.33 -3.77
C ASP A 292 25.47 -3.81 -3.84
N GLN A 293 26.50 -3.28 -3.20
CA GLN A 293 26.79 -1.84 -3.23
C GLN A 293 27.67 -1.52 -4.44
N PRO A 294 27.45 -0.37 -5.10
CA PRO A 294 28.32 0.07 -6.19
C PRO A 294 29.75 0.29 -5.73
N SER A 295 30.65 0.44 -6.71
CA SER A 295 32.08 0.68 -6.47
C SER A 295 32.38 1.99 -5.75
N SER A 296 31.40 2.90 -5.69
CA SER A 296 31.44 4.16 -4.96
C SER A 296 30.16 4.35 -4.15
N ASP A 297 30.10 5.41 -3.33
CA ASP A 297 28.96 5.66 -2.46
C ASP A 297 27.69 5.99 -3.27
N VAL A 298 26.53 5.69 -2.69
CA VAL A 298 25.24 6.08 -3.29
C VAL A 298 24.75 7.35 -2.64
N LEU A 299 24.79 8.42 -3.41
CA LEU A 299 24.39 9.76 -2.99
C LEU A 299 22.89 9.86 -2.85
N LEU A 300 22.10 9.31 -3.78
CA LEU A 300 20.64 9.48 -3.75
C LEU A 300 19.88 8.33 -4.40
N VAL A 301 18.60 8.18 -4.05
CA VAL A 301 17.62 7.29 -4.69
C VAL A 301 16.58 8.19 -5.37
N SER A 302 16.36 8.03 -6.67
CA SER A 302 15.40 8.87 -7.39
C SER A 302 13.96 8.59 -6.95
N GLY A 303 13.16 9.64 -6.77
CA GLY A 303 11.71 9.54 -6.63
C GLY A 303 11.00 10.35 -7.72
N MET A 304 9.67 10.44 -7.63
CA MET A 304 8.86 11.19 -8.61
C MET A 304 9.27 12.66 -8.78
N SER A 305 9.86 13.28 -7.75
CA SER A 305 10.44 14.63 -7.84
C SER A 305 11.50 14.75 -8.95
N ILE A 306 12.45 13.82 -9.06
CA ILE A 306 13.39 13.78 -10.21
C ILE A 306 12.63 13.42 -11.49
N LEU A 307 11.80 12.38 -11.46
CA LEU A 307 11.17 11.86 -12.68
C LEU A 307 10.19 12.86 -13.34
N SER A 308 9.62 13.78 -12.56
CA SER A 308 8.76 14.86 -13.08
C SER A 308 9.54 16.07 -13.59
N GLY A 309 10.74 16.32 -13.06
CA GLY A 309 11.62 17.40 -13.51
C GLY A 309 12.41 17.11 -14.79
N TYR A 310 12.44 15.85 -15.24
CA TYR A 310 13.24 15.42 -16.38
C TYR A 310 12.51 14.44 -17.29
N ARG A 311 12.65 14.62 -18.61
CA ARG A 311 12.49 13.55 -19.58
C ARG A 311 13.73 12.67 -19.52
N ILE A 312 13.53 11.38 -19.31
CA ILE A 312 14.59 10.38 -19.12
C ILE A 312 14.59 9.42 -20.29
N VAL A 313 15.75 9.21 -20.90
CA VAL A 313 16.01 8.16 -21.88
C VAL A 313 17.10 7.25 -21.33
N LEU A 314 16.73 6.07 -20.83
CA LEU A 314 17.62 5.15 -20.12
C LEU A 314 17.82 3.87 -20.94
N ASP A 315 19.07 3.46 -21.17
CA ASP A 315 19.38 2.13 -21.71
C ASP A 315 20.45 1.47 -20.83
N PRO A 316 20.05 0.60 -19.89
CA PRO A 316 20.99 -0.04 -18.98
C PRO A 316 21.87 -1.09 -19.69
N SER A 317 21.41 -1.71 -20.77
CA SER A 317 22.21 -2.72 -21.50
C SER A 317 23.34 -2.07 -22.30
N GLN A 318 23.10 -0.84 -22.77
CA GLN A 318 24.12 0.00 -23.41
C GLN A 318 24.87 0.91 -22.42
N GLY A 319 24.46 0.95 -21.15
CA GLY A 319 25.17 1.66 -20.07
C GLY A 319 25.09 3.18 -20.15
N PHE A 320 23.95 3.74 -20.59
CA PHE A 320 23.77 5.19 -20.66
C PHE A 320 22.39 5.69 -20.18
N ILE A 321 22.34 6.97 -19.84
CA ILE A 321 21.12 7.74 -19.62
C ILE A 321 21.23 9.13 -20.26
N GLY A 322 20.21 9.53 -21.00
CA GLY A 322 20.00 10.89 -21.49
C GLY A 322 18.94 11.57 -20.64
N VAL A 323 19.19 12.82 -20.26
CA VAL A 323 18.26 13.63 -19.47
C VAL A 323 18.00 14.97 -20.13
N THR A 324 16.76 15.41 -20.13
CA THR A 324 16.34 16.73 -20.62
C THR A 324 15.41 17.36 -19.60
N ARG A 325 15.69 18.59 -19.17
CA ARG A 325 14.81 19.30 -18.22
C ARG A 325 13.41 19.51 -18.81
N THR A 326 12.39 19.26 -18.01
CA THR A 326 11.00 19.60 -18.35
C THR A 326 10.68 21.02 -17.88
N THR A 327 9.57 21.60 -18.33
CA THR A 327 9.24 23.01 -18.05
C THR A 327 8.66 23.25 -16.66
N ASN A 328 8.20 22.20 -15.98
CA ASN A 328 7.59 22.27 -14.65
C ASN A 328 8.19 21.17 -13.76
N SER A 329 9.16 21.51 -12.92
CA SER A 329 9.69 20.56 -11.93
C SER A 329 8.68 20.15 -10.85
N ASN A 330 7.46 20.71 -10.85
CA ASN A 330 6.41 20.49 -9.84
C ASN A 330 6.90 20.63 -8.39
N TYR A 331 8.06 21.27 -8.20
CA TYR A 331 8.67 21.48 -6.92
C TYR A 331 8.22 22.84 -6.39
N SER A 332 7.42 22.81 -5.33
CA SER A 332 6.91 24.02 -4.69
C SER A 332 7.81 24.43 -3.52
N ASP A 333 7.76 25.72 -3.15
CA ASP A 333 8.38 26.18 -1.90
C ASP A 333 7.82 25.42 -0.67
N ALA A 334 6.58 24.91 -0.77
CA ALA A 334 5.96 24.09 0.26
C ALA A 334 6.67 22.74 0.41
N ASP A 335 6.97 22.04 -0.70
CA ASP A 335 7.75 20.81 -0.65
C ASP A 335 9.10 21.02 0.07
N PHE A 336 9.82 22.10 -0.27
CA PHE A 336 11.07 22.45 0.41
C PHE A 336 10.89 22.63 1.92
N GLN A 337 9.89 23.40 2.33
CA GLN A 337 9.60 23.65 3.75
C GLN A 337 9.32 22.36 4.51
N PHE A 338 8.51 21.48 3.94
CA PHE A 338 8.23 20.17 4.52
C PHE A 338 9.50 19.34 4.69
N TYR A 339 10.32 19.20 3.64
CA TYR A 339 11.53 18.38 3.72
C TYR A 339 12.54 18.91 4.71
N MET A 340 12.73 20.22 4.76
CA MET A 340 13.60 20.85 5.76
C MET A 340 13.10 20.56 7.18
N ALA A 341 11.79 20.66 7.42
CA ALA A 341 11.20 20.39 8.72
C ALA A 341 11.32 18.91 9.12
N ALA A 342 10.98 17.99 8.22
CA ALA A 342 11.04 16.56 8.45
C ALA A 342 12.48 16.06 8.66
N ALA A 343 13.42 16.51 7.83
CA ALA A 343 14.83 16.17 7.94
C ALA A 343 15.48 16.62 9.26
N ALA A 344 15.05 17.78 9.76
CA ALA A 344 15.52 18.33 11.02
C ALA A 344 14.80 17.73 12.24
N GLU A 345 13.80 16.86 12.02
CA GLU A 345 12.85 16.40 13.04
C GLU A 345 12.25 17.60 13.82
N ASP A 346 12.09 18.74 13.14
CA ASP A 346 11.59 19.98 13.73
C ASP A 346 10.06 19.95 13.75
N GLN A 347 9.55 19.48 14.88
CA GLN A 347 8.14 19.32 15.13
C GLN A 347 7.33 20.64 14.97
N GLU A 348 7.91 21.78 15.36
CA GLU A 348 7.22 23.08 15.24
C GLU A 348 7.17 23.55 13.78
N ALA A 349 8.25 23.34 13.03
CA ALA A 349 8.28 23.61 11.61
C ALA A 349 7.30 22.72 10.83
N LEU A 350 7.18 21.44 11.18
CA LEU A 350 6.17 20.54 10.60
C LEU A 350 4.74 21.02 10.88
N TYR A 351 4.45 21.44 12.11
CA TYR A 351 3.12 21.97 12.44
C TYR A 351 2.81 23.26 11.66
N THR A 352 3.78 24.17 11.59
CA THR A 352 3.67 25.41 10.80
C THR A 352 3.38 25.10 9.34
N TYR A 353 4.12 24.13 8.77
CA TYR A 353 3.90 23.66 7.41
C TYR A 353 2.47 23.17 7.19
N ILE A 354 1.94 22.33 8.10
CA ILE A 354 0.58 21.78 8.04
C ILE A 354 -0.47 22.91 8.05
N GLU A 355 -0.28 23.92 8.91
CA GLU A 355 -1.21 25.05 9.03
C GLU A 355 -1.22 25.96 7.80
N GLU A 356 -0.05 26.21 7.21
CA GLU A 356 0.12 27.13 6.07
C GLU A 356 -0.21 26.48 4.73
N ASN A 357 -0.02 25.16 4.60
CA ASN A 357 -0.09 24.43 3.34
C ASN A 357 -1.22 23.39 3.30
N GLN A 358 -2.38 23.68 3.87
CA GLN A 358 -3.48 22.73 4.12
C GLN A 358 -4.02 21.98 2.89
N THR A 359 -3.71 22.41 1.67
CA THR A 359 -4.13 21.73 0.43
C THR A 359 -2.96 21.09 -0.31
N ASP A 360 -1.75 21.20 0.23
CA ASP A 360 -0.57 20.61 -0.34
C ASP A 360 -0.61 19.07 -0.20
N ARG A 361 0.01 18.39 -1.15
CA ARG A 361 0.07 16.93 -1.17
C ARG A 361 0.81 16.32 0.04
N ASN A 362 1.81 17.01 0.60
CA ASN A 362 2.61 16.47 1.69
C ASN A 362 1.94 16.66 3.05
N VAL A 363 0.76 17.27 3.13
CA VAL A 363 0.06 17.45 4.42
C VAL A 363 -0.19 16.11 5.11
N GLU A 364 -0.56 15.06 4.36
CA GLU A 364 -0.81 13.73 4.94
C GLU A 364 0.45 13.18 5.63
N GLU A 365 1.60 13.32 4.97
CA GLU A 365 2.89 12.84 5.45
C GLU A 365 3.44 13.72 6.58
N ALA A 366 3.37 15.04 6.43
CA ALA A 366 3.75 15.99 7.47
C ALA A 366 2.97 15.77 8.77
N VAL A 367 1.67 15.46 8.68
CA VAL A 367 0.86 15.10 9.85
C VAL A 367 1.35 13.79 10.47
N SER A 368 1.72 12.80 9.66
CA SER A 368 2.24 11.53 10.17
C SER A 368 3.57 11.68 10.90
N GLU A 369 4.49 12.47 10.33
CA GLU A 369 5.78 12.79 10.94
C GLU A 369 5.59 13.63 12.23
N PHE A 370 4.77 14.68 12.15
CA PHE A 370 4.43 15.51 13.32
C PHE A 370 3.81 14.69 14.45
N PHE A 371 2.93 13.75 14.10
CA PHE A 371 2.27 12.89 15.08
C PHE A 371 3.27 11.97 15.76
N SER A 372 4.14 11.29 14.99
CA SER A 372 5.17 10.38 15.52
C SER A 372 6.13 11.10 16.46
N LEU A 373 6.73 12.20 16.02
CA LEU A 373 7.59 13.06 16.85
C LEU A 373 6.83 13.61 18.06
N GLY A 374 5.54 13.91 17.89
CA GLY A 374 4.70 14.43 18.96
C GLY A 374 4.39 13.41 20.05
N LEU A 375 4.32 12.12 19.74
CA LEU A 375 4.21 11.07 20.76
C LEU A 375 5.49 10.99 21.60
N GLU A 376 6.65 11.06 20.96
CA GLU A 376 7.97 11.01 21.62
C GLU A 376 8.24 12.26 22.48
N ASN A 377 7.83 13.43 22.00
CA ASN A 377 8.03 14.72 22.66
C ASN A 377 6.89 15.12 23.61
N GLU A 378 5.97 14.20 23.94
CA GLU A 378 4.82 14.43 24.83
C GLU A 378 3.93 15.63 24.43
N THR A 379 3.71 15.79 23.12
CA THR A 379 2.85 16.85 22.58
C THR A 379 1.42 16.70 23.07
N SER A 380 0.77 17.83 23.37
CA SER A 380 -0.61 17.83 23.83
C SER A 380 -1.53 17.12 22.84
N GLN A 381 -2.41 16.26 23.35
CA GLN A 381 -3.36 15.49 22.54
C GLN A 381 -4.21 16.38 21.63
N ASP A 382 -4.67 17.55 22.12
CA ASP A 382 -5.44 18.51 21.31
C ASP A 382 -4.69 18.95 20.05
N ARG A 383 -3.36 19.13 20.15
CA ARG A 383 -2.52 19.55 19.01
C ARG A 383 -2.30 18.40 18.02
N LEU A 384 -2.12 17.16 18.52
CA LEU A 384 -2.07 15.96 17.69
C LEU A 384 -3.38 15.77 16.91
N VAL A 385 -4.52 15.88 17.59
CA VAL A 385 -5.85 15.78 16.96
C VAL A 385 -6.06 16.90 15.94
N SER A 386 -5.62 18.13 16.25
CA SER A 386 -5.69 19.25 15.31
C SER A 386 -4.87 19.01 14.05
N ALA A 387 -3.66 18.45 14.15
CA ALA A 387 -2.85 18.09 12.97
C ALA A 387 -3.57 17.04 12.11
N ILE A 388 -4.12 16.00 12.75
CA ILE A 388 -4.93 14.98 12.07
C ILE A 388 -6.14 15.60 11.35
N ASP A 389 -6.79 16.62 11.92
CA ASP A 389 -7.90 17.30 11.27
C ASP A 389 -7.50 18.02 9.97
N TYR A 390 -6.28 18.55 9.89
CA TYR A 390 -5.77 19.11 8.63
C TYR A 390 -5.57 18.03 7.57
N GLY A 391 -4.91 16.92 7.90
CA GLY A 391 -4.76 15.82 6.95
C GLY A 391 -6.10 15.16 6.58
N LEU A 392 -7.07 15.15 7.50
CA LEU A 392 -8.41 14.68 7.24
C LEU A 392 -9.14 15.53 6.20
N ALA A 393 -8.87 16.85 6.15
CA ALA A 393 -9.52 17.78 5.24
C ALA A 393 -9.14 17.56 3.77
N VAL A 394 -7.90 17.11 3.49
CA VAL A 394 -7.43 16.79 2.14
C VAL A 394 -7.80 15.39 1.68
N ASN A 395 -8.24 14.54 2.60
CA ASN A 395 -8.60 13.16 2.32
C ASN A 395 -10.02 13.04 1.72
N GLU A 396 -10.15 12.18 0.71
CA GLU A 396 -11.47 11.82 0.18
C GLU A 396 -12.36 11.19 1.27
N GLU A 397 -13.66 11.46 1.24
CA GLU A 397 -14.64 10.98 2.24
C GLU A 397 -14.55 9.48 2.56
N ARG A 398 -14.24 8.64 1.58
CA ARG A 398 -14.09 7.18 1.76
C ARG A 398 -12.81 6.78 2.50
N ARG A 399 -11.76 7.60 2.43
CA ARG A 399 -10.46 7.35 3.08
C ARG A 399 -10.43 7.80 4.53
N LYS A 400 -11.28 8.75 4.90
CA LYS A 400 -11.29 9.37 6.22
C LYS A 400 -11.29 8.36 7.37
N PHE A 401 -12.02 7.26 7.23
CA PHE A 401 -11.99 6.16 8.21
C PHE A 401 -10.58 5.59 8.38
N MET A 402 -9.97 5.07 7.31
CA MET A 402 -8.66 4.43 7.37
C MET A 402 -7.55 5.40 7.75
N TYR A 403 -7.62 6.64 7.24
CA TYR A 403 -6.68 7.68 7.59
C TYR A 403 -6.60 7.88 9.10
N VAL A 404 -7.72 8.10 9.79
CA VAL A 404 -7.73 8.28 11.25
C VAL A 404 -7.46 6.95 11.99
N ALA A 405 -7.97 5.84 11.47
CA ALA A 405 -7.79 4.52 12.09
C ALA A 405 -6.31 4.08 12.14
N ASN A 406 -5.49 4.46 11.16
CA ASN A 406 -4.06 4.14 11.18
C ASN A 406 -3.36 4.75 12.41
N PHE A 407 -3.60 6.03 12.73
CA PHE A 407 -3.09 6.65 13.96
C PHE A 407 -3.58 5.94 15.23
N VAL A 408 -4.81 5.41 15.23
CA VAL A 408 -5.32 4.59 16.34
C VAL A 408 -4.54 3.30 16.49
N PHE A 409 -4.26 2.61 15.38
CA PHE A 409 -3.50 1.37 15.36
C PHE A 409 -2.05 1.58 15.80
N ASP A 410 -1.40 2.64 15.31
CA ASP A 410 -0.01 2.96 15.62
C ASP A 410 0.16 3.15 17.13
N VAL A 411 -0.63 4.05 17.74
CA VAL A 411 -0.57 4.31 19.19
C VAL A 411 -0.98 3.09 20.01
N TYR A 412 -1.94 2.30 19.55
CA TYR A 412 -2.42 1.14 20.30
C TYR A 412 -1.45 -0.06 20.25
N SER A 413 -0.68 -0.19 19.17
CA SER A 413 0.24 -1.30 18.94
C SER A 413 1.48 -1.26 19.85
N ASP A 414 1.91 -0.05 20.24
CA ASP A 414 2.97 0.14 21.23
C ASP A 414 2.41 0.00 22.65
N VAL A 415 2.83 -1.07 23.35
CA VAL A 415 2.34 -1.41 24.69
C VAL A 415 2.62 -0.31 25.72
N GLU A 416 3.75 0.39 25.62
CA GLU A 416 4.11 1.45 26.56
C GLU A 416 3.23 2.69 26.33
N SER A 417 3.11 3.11 25.07
CA SER A 417 2.27 4.23 24.65
C SER A 417 0.78 3.99 24.87
N ARG A 418 0.29 2.76 24.68
CA ARG A 418 -1.14 2.42 24.66
C ARG A 418 -1.88 2.85 25.94
N ASP A 419 -1.26 2.68 27.11
CA ASP A 419 -1.89 3.02 28.38
C ASP A 419 -1.77 4.52 28.67
N GLN A 420 -0.62 5.14 28.33
CA GLN A 420 -0.37 6.58 28.44
C GLN A 420 -1.33 7.41 27.58
N PHE A 421 -1.62 6.96 26.35
CA PHE A 421 -2.42 7.67 25.36
C PHE A 421 -3.87 7.18 25.28
N THR A 422 -4.40 6.62 26.37
CA THR A 422 -5.78 6.10 26.44
C THR A 422 -6.83 7.11 25.92
N ASP A 423 -6.76 8.37 26.35
CA ASP A 423 -7.72 9.41 25.94
C ASP A 423 -7.56 9.81 24.45
N LEU A 424 -6.34 9.83 23.94
CA LEU A 424 -6.06 10.08 22.52
C LEU A 424 -6.61 8.95 21.65
N ILE A 425 -6.37 7.70 22.02
CA ILE A 425 -6.87 6.53 21.30
C ILE A 425 -8.41 6.53 21.24
N ILE A 426 -9.09 6.85 22.35
CA ILE A 426 -10.56 6.98 22.36
C ILE A 426 -10.99 8.09 21.41
N THR A 427 -10.38 9.28 21.52
CA THR A 427 -10.72 10.45 20.71
C THR A 427 -10.56 10.17 19.21
N LEU A 428 -9.43 9.61 18.79
CA LEU A 428 -9.16 9.27 17.41
C LEU A 428 -10.04 8.11 16.94
N GLY A 429 -10.25 7.09 17.76
CA GLY A 429 -11.09 5.95 17.43
C GLY A 429 -12.55 6.33 17.23
N GLU A 430 -13.11 7.17 18.10
CA GLU A 430 -14.46 7.72 17.92
C GLU A 430 -14.56 8.57 16.65
N LYS A 431 -13.58 9.45 16.42
CA LYS A 431 -13.50 10.25 15.19
C LYS A 431 -13.44 9.38 13.93
N ALA A 432 -12.61 8.33 13.91
CA ALA A 432 -12.56 7.37 12.81
C ALA A 432 -13.95 6.75 12.59
N LEU A 433 -14.61 6.32 13.66
CA LEU A 433 -15.92 5.67 13.58
C LEU A 433 -17.04 6.57 13.03
N GLU A 434 -16.91 7.90 13.08
CA GLU A 434 -17.84 8.83 12.39
C GLU A 434 -17.87 8.62 10.87
N PHE A 435 -16.78 8.11 10.30
CA PHE A 435 -16.64 7.83 8.87
C PHE A 435 -17.02 6.39 8.49
N THR A 436 -17.41 5.53 9.45
CA THR A 436 -17.76 4.11 9.19
C THR A 436 -18.85 3.86 8.14
N PRO A 437 -19.93 4.66 7.98
CA PRO A 437 -20.94 4.38 6.96
C PRO A 437 -20.41 4.38 5.52
N ARG A 438 -19.19 4.89 5.31
CA ARG A 438 -18.56 5.10 4.00
C ARG A 438 -17.39 4.16 3.71
N SER A 439 -16.92 3.40 4.71
CA SER A 439 -15.89 2.37 4.52
C SER A 439 -16.54 1.02 4.17
N ASP A 440 -15.89 0.24 3.34
CA ASP A 440 -16.29 -1.10 2.88
C ASP A 440 -15.50 -2.22 3.57
N GLN A 441 -14.81 -1.91 4.68
CA GLN A 441 -13.93 -2.86 5.37
C GLN A 441 -14.43 -3.20 6.79
N PRO A 442 -15.33 -4.20 6.94
CA PRO A 442 -15.90 -4.59 8.25
C PRO A 442 -14.86 -4.96 9.30
N ARG A 443 -13.76 -5.62 8.88
CA ARG A 443 -12.68 -6.05 9.76
C ARG A 443 -12.01 -4.89 10.49
N PHE A 444 -11.58 -3.85 9.77
CA PHE A 444 -10.95 -2.68 10.39
C PHE A 444 -11.93 -1.91 11.28
N LYS A 445 -13.21 -1.80 10.89
CA LYS A 445 -14.24 -1.19 11.74
C LYS A 445 -14.39 -1.94 13.06
N GLN A 446 -14.42 -3.27 13.01
CA GLN A 446 -14.48 -4.10 14.21
C GLN A 446 -13.24 -3.88 15.09
N GLN A 447 -12.04 -3.87 14.50
CA GLN A 447 -10.79 -3.65 15.22
C GLN A 447 -10.77 -2.29 15.93
N VAL A 448 -11.12 -1.19 15.25
CA VAL A 448 -11.21 0.14 15.87
C VAL A 448 -12.23 0.14 17.02
N ARG A 449 -13.39 -0.51 16.86
CA ARG A 449 -14.37 -0.62 17.95
C ARG A 449 -13.85 -1.44 19.13
N SER A 450 -13.15 -2.55 18.89
CA SER A 450 -12.52 -3.33 19.96
C SER A 450 -11.45 -2.52 20.68
N ILE A 451 -10.61 -1.78 19.96
CA ILE A 451 -9.59 -0.90 20.55
C ILE A 451 -10.24 0.16 21.46
N VAL A 452 -11.23 0.90 20.94
CA VAL A 452 -11.92 1.94 21.72
C VAL A 452 -12.62 1.34 22.93
N GLY A 453 -13.28 0.18 22.78
CA GLY A 453 -13.92 -0.51 23.89
C GLY A 453 -12.93 -0.97 24.96
N ASP A 454 -11.76 -1.46 24.56
CA ASP A 454 -10.70 -1.87 25.48
C ASP A 454 -10.15 -0.67 26.27
N ARG A 455 -9.98 0.48 25.62
CA ARG A 455 -9.57 1.73 26.30
C ARG A 455 -10.63 2.28 27.26
N TYR A 456 -11.92 2.17 26.93
CA TYR A 456 -13.00 2.48 27.88
C TYR A 456 -12.99 1.53 29.09
N LEU A 457 -12.69 0.23 28.92
CA LEU A 457 -12.51 -0.67 30.05
C LEU A 457 -11.33 -0.27 30.94
N ALA A 458 -10.21 0.17 30.36
CA ALA A 458 -9.06 0.66 31.12
C ALA A 458 -9.43 1.88 32.00
N ARG A 459 -10.39 2.71 31.56
CA ARG A 459 -10.97 3.82 32.34
C ARG A 459 -12.03 3.40 33.37
N ASN A 460 -12.31 2.10 33.50
CA ASN A 460 -13.43 1.55 34.29
C ASN A 460 -14.82 1.99 33.79
N GLU A 461 -14.93 2.33 32.50
CA GLU A 461 -16.18 2.75 31.83
C GLU A 461 -16.78 1.55 31.08
N ALA A 462 -17.14 0.52 31.85
CA ALA A 462 -17.51 -0.79 31.29
C ALA A 462 -18.78 -0.78 30.43
N ARG A 463 -19.67 0.20 30.64
CA ARG A 463 -20.90 0.33 29.87
C ARG A 463 -20.62 0.86 28.46
N GLU A 464 -19.77 1.87 28.38
CA GLU A 464 -19.27 2.48 27.15
C GLU A 464 -18.53 1.41 26.34
N ALA A 465 -17.60 0.69 26.99
CA ALA A 465 -16.91 -0.43 26.38
C ALA A 465 -17.85 -1.49 25.78
N TYR A 466 -18.84 -1.93 26.56
CA TYR A 466 -19.84 -2.89 26.09
C TYR A 466 -20.59 -2.41 24.83
N SER A 467 -20.90 -1.11 24.75
CA SER A 467 -21.54 -0.53 23.56
C SER A 467 -20.67 -0.67 22.31
N HIS A 468 -19.37 -0.38 22.43
CA HIS A 468 -18.43 -0.55 21.31
C HIS A 468 -18.28 -2.01 20.90
N PHE A 469 -18.10 -2.93 21.84
CA PHE A 469 -18.00 -4.36 21.55
C PHE A 469 -19.28 -4.94 20.95
N LEU A 470 -20.46 -4.47 21.40
CA LEU A 470 -21.73 -4.87 20.81
C LEU A 470 -21.85 -4.39 19.36
N ALA A 471 -21.48 -3.13 19.09
CA ALA A 471 -21.47 -2.62 17.72
C ALA A 471 -20.44 -3.35 16.83
N ALA A 472 -19.30 -3.75 17.39
CA ALA A 472 -18.30 -4.58 16.73
C ALA A 472 -18.89 -5.92 16.29
N ALA A 473 -19.66 -6.59 17.16
CA ALA A 473 -20.33 -7.86 16.84
C ALA A 473 -21.39 -7.74 15.72
N PHE A 474 -22.08 -6.61 15.60
CA PHE A 474 -23.16 -6.44 14.61
C PHE A 474 -22.68 -5.90 13.26
N GLN A 475 -21.57 -5.16 13.23
CA GLN A 475 -21.08 -4.45 12.04
C GLN A 475 -19.70 -4.95 11.57
N GLY A 476 -19.14 -5.92 12.27
CA GLY A 476 -17.80 -6.45 12.05
C GLY A 476 -17.71 -7.61 11.08
N ASP A 477 -16.54 -8.22 11.07
CA ASP A 477 -16.22 -9.40 10.31
C ASP A 477 -16.76 -10.66 11.03
N PRO A 478 -17.62 -11.47 10.37
CA PRO A 478 -18.10 -12.73 10.94
C PRO A 478 -16.99 -13.70 11.35
N GLU A 479 -15.82 -13.63 10.74
CA GLU A 479 -14.66 -14.47 11.10
C GLU A 479 -14.07 -14.12 12.47
N LEU A 480 -14.38 -12.93 12.99
CA LEU A 480 -13.89 -12.42 14.27
C LEU A 480 -14.99 -12.40 15.35
N ASP A 481 -16.06 -13.17 15.19
CA ASP A 481 -17.18 -13.21 16.15
C ASP A 481 -16.75 -13.73 17.53
N SER A 482 -15.78 -14.66 17.59
CA SER A 482 -15.23 -15.16 18.86
C SER A 482 -14.55 -14.04 19.66
N ILE A 483 -13.78 -13.17 19.00
CA ILE A 483 -13.16 -11.99 19.61
C ILE A 483 -14.25 -11.05 20.14
N SER A 484 -15.28 -10.78 19.34
CA SER A 484 -16.41 -9.93 19.78
C SER A 484 -17.17 -10.49 20.98
N HIS A 485 -17.29 -11.81 21.10
CA HIS A 485 -17.85 -12.45 22.28
C HIS A 485 -16.93 -12.33 23.49
N PHE A 486 -15.63 -12.59 23.34
CA PHE A 486 -14.64 -12.43 24.40
C PHE A 486 -14.64 -11.01 24.98
N ASP A 487 -14.57 -9.99 24.12
CA ASP A 487 -14.55 -8.58 24.54
C ASP A 487 -15.84 -8.17 25.28
N ARG A 488 -17.01 -8.62 24.80
CA ARG A 488 -18.28 -8.41 25.51
C ARG A 488 -18.29 -9.10 26.87
N GLY A 489 -17.71 -10.29 26.98
CA GLY A 489 -17.54 -11.02 28.24
C GLY A 489 -16.80 -10.18 29.28
N ARG A 490 -15.67 -9.57 28.89
CA ARG A 490 -14.86 -8.67 29.74
C ARG A 490 -15.68 -7.48 30.25
N ALA A 491 -16.41 -6.81 29.38
CA ALA A 491 -17.22 -5.66 29.78
C ALA A 491 -18.40 -6.05 30.69
N LEU A 492 -19.06 -7.16 30.41
CA LEU A 492 -20.15 -7.69 31.25
C LEU A 492 -19.67 -8.09 32.64
N GLU A 493 -18.49 -8.70 32.73
CA GLU A 493 -17.86 -9.03 34.00
C GLU A 493 -17.54 -7.78 34.82
N ALA A 494 -16.96 -6.75 34.19
CA ALA A 494 -16.69 -5.46 34.84
C ALA A 494 -17.97 -4.74 35.31
N MET A 495 -19.11 -4.96 34.64
CA MET A 495 -20.42 -4.48 35.06
C MET A 495 -21.10 -5.36 36.14
N GLY A 496 -20.47 -6.46 36.58
CA GLY A 496 -21.04 -7.42 37.54
C GLY A 496 -22.16 -8.30 36.97
N GLN A 497 -22.27 -8.43 35.65
CA GLN A 497 -23.28 -9.27 34.97
C GLN A 497 -22.73 -10.69 34.74
N GLU A 498 -22.44 -11.39 35.85
CA GLU A 498 -21.64 -12.62 35.88
C GLU A 498 -22.17 -13.74 34.96
N ALA A 499 -23.48 -14.02 35.00
CA ALA A 499 -24.09 -15.04 34.15
C ALA A 499 -23.97 -14.72 32.64
N ARG A 500 -24.10 -13.44 32.26
CA ARG A 500 -23.97 -13.02 30.85
C ARG A 500 -22.51 -13.00 30.40
N ALA A 501 -21.61 -12.61 31.29
CA ALA A 501 -20.18 -12.66 31.03
C ALA A 501 -19.73 -14.11 30.77
N TYR A 502 -20.14 -15.04 31.64
CA TYR A 502 -19.87 -16.47 31.48
C TYR A 502 -20.37 -17.00 30.13
N ALA A 503 -21.62 -16.74 29.76
CA ALA A 503 -22.17 -17.17 28.48
C ALA A 503 -21.39 -16.62 27.27
N ASN A 504 -20.83 -15.41 27.37
CA ASN A 504 -20.03 -14.83 26.30
C ASN A 504 -18.62 -15.46 26.20
N TYR A 505 -17.94 -15.69 27.33
CA TYR A 505 -16.64 -16.38 27.32
C TYR A 505 -16.76 -17.81 26.81
N ASP A 506 -17.78 -18.55 27.24
CA ASP A 506 -18.05 -19.91 26.76
C ASP A 506 -18.31 -19.93 25.25
N LYS A 507 -19.16 -19.00 24.78
CA LYS A 507 -19.43 -18.86 23.34
C LYS A 507 -18.16 -18.52 22.54
N ALA A 508 -17.31 -17.64 23.07
CA ALA A 508 -16.06 -17.26 22.43
C ALA A 508 -15.11 -18.45 22.24
N LEU A 509 -14.94 -19.29 23.28
CA LEU A 509 -14.14 -20.51 23.21
C LEU A 509 -14.75 -21.54 22.24
N ASN A 510 -16.07 -21.71 22.28
CA ASN A 510 -16.78 -22.67 21.43
C ASN A 510 -16.76 -22.29 19.93
N LEU A 511 -16.68 -21.00 19.60
CA LEU A 511 -16.50 -20.54 18.22
C LEU A 511 -15.07 -20.77 17.69
N GLY A 512 -14.07 -20.82 18.57
CA GLY A 512 -12.67 -20.95 18.19
C GLY A 512 -12.07 -19.67 17.58
N GLY A 513 -10.82 -19.73 17.13
CA GLY A 513 -10.14 -18.60 16.47
C GLY A 513 -9.66 -17.48 17.40
N LEU A 514 -9.82 -17.62 18.71
CA LEU A 514 -9.20 -16.72 19.67
C LEU A 514 -7.66 -16.92 19.68
N PRO A 515 -6.87 -15.84 19.78
CA PRO A 515 -5.47 -15.92 20.18
C PRO A 515 -5.29 -16.74 21.47
N GLN A 516 -4.16 -17.43 21.60
CA GLN A 516 -3.89 -18.32 22.75
C GLN A 516 -4.05 -17.59 24.10
N SER A 517 -3.49 -16.39 24.22
CA SER A 517 -3.60 -15.57 25.44
C SER A 517 -5.04 -15.19 25.78
N GLN A 518 -5.90 -14.93 24.79
CA GLN A 518 -7.31 -14.63 25.01
C GLN A 518 -8.10 -15.90 25.38
N SER A 519 -7.75 -17.05 24.80
CA SER A 519 -8.36 -18.34 25.15
C SER A 519 -8.07 -18.73 26.61
N GLU A 520 -6.83 -18.52 27.05
CA GLU A 520 -6.42 -18.72 28.45
C GLU A 520 -7.18 -17.76 29.37
N SER A 521 -7.22 -16.47 29.03
CA SER A 521 -7.96 -15.47 29.80
C SER A 521 -9.47 -15.78 29.89
N ALA A 522 -10.09 -16.25 28.81
CA ALA A 522 -11.50 -16.66 28.80
C ALA A 522 -11.74 -17.88 29.71
N THR A 523 -10.82 -18.85 29.68
CA THR A 523 -10.89 -20.06 30.51
C THR A 523 -10.80 -19.71 32.00
N GLU A 524 -9.84 -18.87 32.38
CA GLU A 524 -9.70 -18.38 33.75
C GLU A 524 -10.94 -17.60 34.21
N ALA A 525 -11.54 -16.82 33.32
CA ALA A 525 -12.77 -16.08 33.62
C ALA A 525 -13.96 -17.02 33.86
N LEU A 526 -14.12 -18.08 33.06
CA LEU A 526 -15.15 -19.10 33.29
C LEU A 526 -14.97 -19.78 34.65
N GLU A 527 -13.75 -20.18 35.02
CA GLU A 527 -13.46 -20.79 36.32
C GLU A 527 -13.78 -19.84 37.48
N ARG A 528 -13.44 -18.55 37.35
CA ARG A 528 -13.70 -17.52 38.36
C ARG A 528 -15.18 -17.18 38.50
N LEU A 529 -15.94 -17.18 37.40
CA LEU A 529 -17.36 -16.82 37.38
C LEU A 529 -18.28 -18.00 37.75
N ARG A 530 -17.90 -19.23 37.42
CA ARG A 530 -18.67 -20.46 37.70
C ARG A 530 -19.23 -20.54 39.12
N PRO A 531 -18.44 -20.35 40.21
CA PRO A 531 -18.97 -20.47 41.58
C PRO A 531 -19.95 -19.35 41.97
N LYS A 532 -20.10 -18.31 41.15
CA LYS A 532 -20.97 -17.17 41.42
C LYS A 532 -22.33 -17.23 40.70
N ILE A 533 -22.47 -18.16 39.77
CA ILE A 533 -23.70 -18.39 39.01
C ILE A 533 -24.51 -19.46 39.74
N ASP A 534 -25.83 -19.29 39.74
CA ASP A 534 -26.76 -20.28 40.31
C ASP A 534 -26.52 -21.65 39.66
N SER A 535 -26.30 -22.69 40.48
CA SER A 535 -26.04 -24.05 39.99
C SER A 535 -27.20 -24.62 39.19
N ASP A 536 -28.41 -24.11 39.39
CA ASP A 536 -29.62 -24.50 38.67
C ASP A 536 -29.84 -23.66 37.39
N SER A 537 -28.86 -22.85 36.96
CA SER A 537 -28.95 -22.07 35.74
C SER A 537 -28.89 -22.95 34.49
N ASP A 538 -29.81 -22.71 33.55
CA ASP A 538 -29.85 -23.33 32.20
C ASP A 538 -28.50 -23.25 31.43
N LEU A 539 -27.60 -22.34 31.84
CA LEU A 539 -26.26 -22.20 31.27
C LEU A 539 -25.37 -23.45 31.48
N PHE A 540 -25.70 -24.33 32.42
CA PHE A 540 -24.94 -25.55 32.71
C PHE A 540 -25.56 -26.82 32.12
N GLU A 541 -26.76 -26.74 31.53
CA GLU A 541 -27.48 -27.93 31.06
C GLU A 541 -26.86 -28.54 29.79
N SER A 542 -26.15 -27.75 28.97
CA SER A 542 -25.55 -28.21 27.69
C SER A 542 -24.40 -29.21 27.86
N ASP A 543 -23.70 -29.23 28.99
CA ASP A 543 -22.57 -30.13 29.22
C ASP A 543 -22.97 -31.59 29.47
N THR A 544 -24.26 -31.83 29.77
CA THR A 544 -24.73 -33.17 30.17
C THR A 544 -25.31 -34.03 29.05
N GLN A 545 -25.51 -33.48 27.85
CA GLN A 545 -26.11 -34.21 26.72
C GLN A 545 -25.12 -34.63 25.61
N GLY A 546 -23.82 -34.33 25.76
CA GLY A 546 -22.77 -34.65 24.78
C GLY A 546 -21.78 -35.76 25.17
N GLY A 547 -22.02 -36.45 26.30
CA GLY A 547 -21.15 -37.53 26.81
C GLY A 547 -21.42 -38.91 26.22
#